data_AF-A0A8T4LP11-F1
#
_entry.id   AF-A0A8T4LP11-F1
#
_cell.length_a   1.000
_cell.length_b   1.000
_cell.length_c   1.000
_cell.angle_alpha   90.00
_cell.angle_beta   90.00
_cell.angle_gamma   90.00
#
_symmetry.space_group_name_H-M   'P 1'
#
loop_
_entity.id
_entity.type
_entity.pdbx_description
1 polymer ?
#
loop_
_entity_poly.entity_id
_entity_poly.type
_entity_poly.pdbx_seq_one_letter_code
_entity_poly.pdbx_strand_id
1 'polypeptide(L)' 'MGYTTIQILPSTRLRLSNLKSSERETYDNLLNKLMELVPEGDEEGKYSEEFRIGLLNAKLDLRRGKAIPHDALKRQLGLK' A
#
# COMPACT_ATOMS: atom_id res chain seq x y z
N MET A 1 24.74 10.24 -1.82
CA MET A 1 23.49 9.67 -1.26
C MET A 1 23.73 9.35 0.19
N GLY A 2 22.99 9.99 1.09
CA GLY A 2 23.02 9.65 2.52
C GLY A 2 22.13 8.45 2.77
N TYR A 3 22.51 7.62 3.74
CA TYR A 3 21.65 6.54 4.22
C TYR A 3 20.96 6.99 5.50
N THR A 4 19.70 6.62 5.64
CA THR A 4 18.97 6.72 6.90
C THR A 4 18.66 5.32 7.43
N THR A 5 18.26 5.23 8.70
CA THR A 5 17.92 3.95 9.33
C THR A 5 16.44 3.92 9.67
N ILE A 6 15.78 2.80 9.38
CA ILE A 6 14.44 2.48 9.85
C ILE A 6 14.50 1.28 10.78
N GLN A 7 13.63 1.24 11.78
CA GLN A 7 13.51 0.07 12.66
C GLN A 7 12.41 -0.86 12.13
N ILE A 8 12.76 -2.13 11.90
CA ILE A 8 11.82 -3.17 11.50
C ILE A 8 12.09 -4.43 12.31
N LEU A 9 11.06 -5.26 12.48
CA LEU A 9 11.21 -6.56 13.11
C LEU A 9 12.07 -7.50 12.25
N PRO A 10 12.85 -8.43 12.88
CA PRO A 10 13.63 -9.42 12.13
C PRO A 10 12.78 -10.26 11.18
N SER A 11 11.55 -10.61 11.58
CA SER A 11 10.59 -11.34 10.74
C SER A 11 10.16 -10.54 9.50
N THR A 12 9.97 -9.23 9.63
CA THR A 12 9.68 -8.34 8.51
C THR A 12 10.87 -8.28 7.54
N ARG A 13 12.10 -8.15 8.06
CA ARG A 13 13.31 -8.17 7.23
C ARG A 13 13.43 -9.47 6.44
N LEU A 14 13.19 -10.62 7.07
CA LEU A 14 13.22 -11.92 6.38
C LEU A 14 12.19 -11.99 5.25
N ARG A 15 10.96 -11.51 5.51
CA ARG A 15 9.91 -11.45 4.48
C ARG A 15 10.30 -10.53 3.31
N LEU A 16 10.91 -9.38 3.59
CA LEU A 16 11.44 -8.49 2.54
C LEU A 16 12.57 -9.17 1.75
N SER A 17 13.47 -9.89 2.43
CA SER A 17 14.56 -10.63 1.76
C SER A 17 14.03 -11.64 0.74
N ASN A 18 12.93 -12.34 1.06
CA ASN A 18 12.31 -13.31 0.17
C ASN A 18 11.59 -12.69 -1.03
N LEU A 19 11.33 -11.37 -1.01
CA LEU A 19 10.69 -10.64 -2.11
C LEU A 19 11.70 -10.03 -3.08
N LYS A 20 12.99 -10.08 -2.76
CA LYS A 20 14.04 -9.61 -3.67
C LYS A 20 14.07 -10.48 -4.92
N SER A 21 14.07 -9.83 -6.08
CA SER A 21 14.23 -10.43 -7.40
C SER A 21 15.64 -10.98 -7.66
N SER A 22 16.64 -10.50 -6.91
CA SER A 22 18.01 -11.01 -6.96
C SER A 22 18.76 -10.72 -5.65
N GLU A 23 19.86 -11.43 -5.41
CA GLU A 23 20.71 -11.20 -4.23
C GLU A 23 21.28 -9.77 -4.17
N ARG A 24 21.49 -9.14 -5.34
CA ARG A 24 22.07 -7.79 -5.46
C ARG A 24 21.05 -6.66 -5.27
N GLU A 25 19.74 -6.95 -5.31
CA GLU A 25 18.72 -5.92 -5.11
C GLU A 25 18.80 -5.34 -3.69
N THR A 26 18.82 -4.01 -3.55
CA THR A 26 18.86 -3.38 -2.22
C THR A 26 17.46 -3.38 -1.61
N TYR A 27 17.38 -3.27 -0.27
CA TYR A 27 16.08 -3.05 0.37
C TYR A 27 15.45 -1.72 -0.07
N ASP A 28 16.26 -0.71 -0.36
CA ASP A 28 15.79 0.57 -0.89
C ASP A 28 15.08 0.39 -2.23
N ASN A 29 15.69 -0.33 -3.18
CA ASN A 29 15.07 -0.65 -4.47
C ASN A 29 13.75 -1.41 -4.29
N LEU A 30 13.74 -2.44 -3.43
CA LEU A 30 12.54 -3.22 -3.15
C LEU A 30 11.42 -2.36 -2.53
N LEU A 31 11.75 -1.51 -1.56
CA LEU A 31 10.78 -0.63 -0.90
C LEU A 31 10.21 0.38 -1.90
N ASN A 32 11.05 0.99 -2.74
CA ASN A 32 10.61 1.88 -3.81
C ASN A 32 9.68 1.17 -4.80
N LYS A 33 10.03 -0.04 -5.25
CA LYS A 33 9.17 -0.87 -6.10
C LYS A 33 7.81 -1.19 -5.47
N LEU A 34 7.76 -1.42 -4.15
CA LEU A 34 6.50 -1.62 -3.44
C LEU A 34 5.69 -0.32 -3.34
N MET A 35 6.34 0.83 -3.19
CA MET A 35 5.68 2.14 -3.15
C MET A 35 5.07 2.53 -4.50
N GLU A 36 5.69 2.13 -5.62
CA GLU A 36 5.15 2.34 -6.98
C GLU A 36 3.78 1.66 -7.20
N LEU A 37 3.42 0.64 -6.41
CA LEU A 37 2.10 0.01 -6.48
C LEU A 37 0.96 0.91 -5.94
N VAL A 38 1.31 1.98 -5.22
CA VAL A 38 0.37 2.99 -4.75
C VAL A 38 0.33 4.11 -5.79
N PRO A 39 -0.75 4.20 -6.59
CA PRO A 39 -0.83 5.19 -7.66
C PRO A 39 -0.65 6.61 -7.13
N GLU A 40 0.03 7.43 -7.91
CA GLU A 40 0.25 8.85 -7.62
C GLU A 40 -0.89 9.74 -8.12
N GLY A 41 -1.75 9.19 -8.98
CA GLY A 41 -2.79 9.91 -9.68
C GLY A 41 -3.45 9.05 -10.75
N ASP A 42 -4.39 9.64 -11.46
CA ASP A 42 -5.10 9.09 -12.62
C ASP A 42 -5.29 10.18 -13.70
N GLU A 43 -6.22 9.95 -14.63
CA GLU A 43 -6.55 10.89 -15.70
C GLU A 43 -7.05 12.25 -15.18
N GLU A 44 -7.52 12.33 -13.93
CA GLU A 44 -7.97 13.57 -13.28
C GLU A 44 -6.84 14.33 -12.57
N GLY A 45 -5.65 13.73 -12.47
CA GLY A 45 -4.44 14.37 -11.94
C GLY A 45 -3.85 13.66 -10.73
N LYS A 46 -3.04 14.39 -9.96
CA LYS A 46 -2.30 13.83 -8.82
C LYS A 46 -3.18 13.69 -7.59
N TYR A 47 -3.02 12.58 -6.89
CA TYR A 47 -3.64 12.32 -5.60
C TYR A 47 -2.95 13.08 -4.48
N SER A 48 -3.74 13.52 -3.49
CA SER A 48 -3.20 14.03 -2.23
C SER A 48 -2.57 12.90 -1.41
N GLU A 49 -1.67 13.24 -0.49
CA GLU A 49 -1.04 12.25 0.38
C GLU A 49 -2.07 11.50 1.23
N GLU A 50 -3.05 12.22 1.79
CA GLU A 50 -4.13 11.64 2.60
C GLU A 50 -4.96 10.64 1.79
N PHE A 51 -5.25 10.98 0.52
CA PHE A 51 -5.97 10.09 -0.37
C PHE A 51 -5.16 8.82 -0.68
N ARG A 52 -3.85 8.95 -0.94
CA ARG A 52 -2.97 7.79 -1.17
C ARG A 52 -2.91 6.85 0.03
N ILE A 53 -2.86 7.40 1.24
CA ILE A 53 -2.92 6.62 2.49
C ILE A 53 -4.26 5.90 2.60
N GLY A 54 -5.38 6.60 2.36
CA GLY A 54 -6.72 6.03 2.37
C GLY A 54 -6.88 4.89 1.36
N LEU A 55 -6.41 5.10 0.13
CA LEU A 55 -6.43 4.11 -0.94
C LEU A 55 -5.62 2.86 -0.60
N LEU A 56 -4.42 3.03 -0.03
CA LEU A 56 -3.59 1.90 0.41
C LEU A 56 -4.31 1.08 1.49
N ASN A 57 -4.89 1.74 2.50
CA ASN A 57 -5.63 1.08 3.56
C ASN A 57 -6.85 0.33 3.00
N ALA A 58 -7.62 0.94 2.09
CA ALA A 58 -8.75 0.30 1.44
C ALA A 58 -8.34 -0.95 0.66
N LYS A 59 -7.24 -0.90 -0.11
CA LYS A 59 -6.70 -2.09 -0.82
C LYS A 59 -6.30 -3.21 0.15
N LEU A 60 -5.70 -2.87 1.29
CA LEU A 60 -5.32 -3.84 2.32
C LEU A 60 -6.54 -4.46 3.00
N ASP A 61 -7.58 -3.68 3.27
CA ASP A 61 -8.82 -4.16 3.86
C ASP A 61 -9.58 -5.10 2.92
N LEU A 62 -9.67 -4.76 1.63
CA LEU A 62 -10.21 -5.67 0.61
C LEU A 62 -9.45 -6.99 0.58
N ARG A 63 -8.11 -6.95 0.61
CA ARG A 63 -7.27 -8.16 0.67
C ARG A 63 -7.53 -9.00 1.93
N ARG A 64 -7.92 -8.36 3.03
CA ARG A 64 -8.28 -9.03 4.30
C ARG A 64 -9.74 -9.48 4.35
N GLY A 65 -10.51 -9.31 3.27
CA GLY A 65 -11.93 -9.63 3.24
C GLY A 65 -12.81 -8.65 4.02
N LYS A 66 -12.28 -7.47 4.39
CA LYS A 66 -13.03 -6.40 5.04
C LYS A 66 -13.70 -5.55 3.98
N ALA A 67 -14.87 -6.00 3.53
CA ALA A 67 -15.74 -5.26 2.64
C ALA A 67 -17.14 -5.15 3.25
N ILE A 68 -17.85 -4.10 2.88
CA ILE A 68 -19.26 -3.92 3.23
C ILE A 68 -20.13 -4.30 2.03
N PRO A 69 -21.24 -5.05 2.22
CA PRO A 69 -22.17 -5.32 1.14
C PRO A 69 -22.76 -4.03 0.57
N HIS A 70 -22.97 -3.99 -0.74
CA HIS A 70 -23.47 -2.80 -1.43
C HIS A 70 -24.82 -2.31 -0.86
N ASP A 71 -25.74 -3.23 -0.57
CA ASP A 71 -27.04 -2.89 0.02
C ASP A 71 -26.93 -2.31 1.43
N ALA A 72 -25.95 -2.77 2.22
CA ALA A 72 -25.70 -2.24 3.56
C ALA A 72 -25.13 -0.81 3.47
N LEU A 73 -24.20 -0.58 2.53
CA LEU A 73 -23.65 0.75 2.26
C LEU A 73 -24.72 1.73 1.78
N LYS A 74 -25.60 1.31 0.86
CA LYS A 74 -26.72 2.13 0.40
C LYS A 74 -27.61 2.60 1.55
N ARG A 75 -28.02 1.67 2.43
CA ARG A 75 -28.81 2.02 3.63
C ARG A 75 -28.09 2.99 4.54
N GLN A 76 -26.79 2.80 4.76
CA GLN A 76 -25.98 3.69 5.60
C GLN A 76 -25.87 5.10 5.01
N LEU A 77 -25.81 5.22 3.68
CA LEU A 77 -25.75 6.51 2.98
C LEU A 77 -27.13 7.13 2.70
N GLY A 78 -28.23 6.47 3.08
CA GLY A 78 -29.59 6.93 2.77
C GLY A 78 -29.96 6.83 1.28
N LEU A 79 -29.26 5.99 0.52
CA LEU A 79 -29.49 5.77 -0.91
C LEU A 79 -30.43 4.57 -1.11
N LYS A 80 -31.27 4.64 -2.15
CA LYS A 80 -32.14 3.52 -2.59
C LYS A 80 -31.44 2.62 -3.60
#